data_AF-A0A059BN85-F1
#
_entry.id   AF-A0A059BN85-F1
#
_cell.length_a   1.000
_cell.length_b   1.000
_cell.length_c   1.000
_cell.angle_alpha   90.00
_cell.angle_beta   90.00
_cell.angle_gamma   90.00
#
_symmetry.space_group_name_H-M   'P 1'
#
loop_
_entity.id
_entity.type
_entity.pdbx_description
1 polymer ?
#
loop_
_entity_poly.entity_id
_entity_poly.type
_entity_poly.pdbx_seq_one_letter_code
_entity_poly.pdbx_strand_id
1 'polypeptide(L)'
;MRQFKQEIQVLSQLRHPNILQYYGSEIVSQLSRTSACPSSTGIHNLTHQNFNMSIHTQVEDQLNVYLEYAHHGSIDKYIKERLGTLTESVVRTFTYDIVTGLASLHVNNSIHG
;
A
#
# COMPACT_ATOMS: atom_id res chain seq x y z
N MET A 1 -2.22 -15.48 0.51
CA MET A 1 -0.78 -15.21 0.23
C MET A 1 -0.32 -15.55 -1.19
N ARG A 2 -0.80 -16.62 -1.85
CA ARG A 2 -0.29 -17.03 -3.18
C ARG A 2 -0.55 -16.02 -4.29
N GLN A 3 -1.77 -15.48 -4.36
CA GLN A 3 -2.17 -14.47 -5.35
C GLN A 3 -1.32 -13.20 -5.25
N PHE A 4 -1.14 -12.68 -4.05
CA PHE A 4 -0.31 -11.51 -3.79
C PHE A 4 1.16 -11.70 -4.23
N LYS A 5 1.75 -12.87 -3.98
CA LYS A 5 3.12 -13.17 -4.45
C LYS A 5 3.22 -13.19 -5.98
N GLN A 6 2.19 -13.68 -6.67
CA GLN A 6 2.15 -13.67 -8.14
C GLN A 6 2.07 -12.23 -8.66
N GLU A 7 1.24 -11.39 -8.06
CA GLU A 7 1.10 -9.98 -8.44
C GLU A 7 2.43 -9.21 -8.25
N ILE A 8 3.10 -9.37 -7.11
CA ILE A 8 4.43 -8.76 -6.88
C ILE A 8 5.47 -9.28 -7.87
N GLN A 9 5.43 -10.57 -8.19
CA GLN A 9 6.34 -11.17 -9.16
C GLN A 9 6.12 -10.62 -10.58
N VAL A 10 4.88 -10.32 -10.96
CA VAL A 10 4.60 -9.63 -12.23
C VAL A 10 5.17 -8.23 -12.18
N LEU A 11 4.84 -7.45 -11.14
CA LEU A 11 5.29 -6.07 -10.99
C LEU A 11 6.82 -5.93 -11.04
N SER A 12 7.57 -6.89 -10.47
CA SER A 12 9.04 -6.86 -10.47
C SER A 12 9.67 -7.09 -11.84
N GLN A 13 8.93 -7.65 -12.79
CA GLN A 13 9.40 -7.94 -14.16
C GLN A 13 9.03 -6.83 -15.14
N LEU A 14 8.08 -5.97 -14.80
CA LEU A 14 7.64 -4.89 -15.67
C LEU A 14 8.74 -3.83 -15.81
N ARG A 15 9.08 -3.54 -17.06
CA ARG A 15 9.91 -2.40 -17.46
C ARG A 15 9.30 -1.74 -18.67
N HIS A 16 8.69 -0.58 -18.48
CA HIS A 16 8.04 0.16 -19.55
C HIS A 16 8.02 1.65 -19.20
N PRO A 17 8.26 2.58 -20.15
CA PRO A 17 8.29 4.02 -19.87
C PRO A 17 6.97 4.58 -19.30
N ASN A 18 5.85 3.91 -19.56
CA ASN A 18 4.52 4.31 -19.06
C ASN A 18 4.00 3.48 -17.87
N ILE A 19 4.88 2.70 -17.21
CA ILE A 19 4.55 1.97 -15.98
C ILE A 19 5.61 2.34 -14.93
N LEU A 20 5.18 2.69 -13.73
CA LEU A 20 6.11 3.00 -12.64
C LEU A 20 6.97 1.79 -12.32
N GLN A 21 8.30 2.00 -12.29
CA GLN A 21 9.23 0.92 -11.98
C GLN A 21 9.07 0.44 -10.53
N TYR A 22 8.90 -0.87 -10.34
CA TYR A 22 8.96 -1.48 -9.01
C TYR A 22 10.41 -1.62 -8.55
N TYR A 23 10.69 -1.22 -7.30
CA TYR A 23 12.02 -1.33 -6.69
C TYR A 23 12.09 -2.38 -5.58
N GLY A 24 10.99 -2.68 -4.90
CA GLY A 24 10.99 -3.68 -3.83
C GLY A 24 9.79 -3.56 -2.90
N SER A 25 9.76 -4.43 -1.90
CA SER A 25 8.80 -4.37 -0.80
C SER A 25 9.37 -5.01 0.45
N GLU A 26 8.97 -4.53 1.63
CA GLU A 26 9.34 -5.08 2.92
C GLU A 26 8.11 -5.28 3.81
N ILE A 27 8.16 -6.26 4.71
CA ILE A 27 7.17 -6.43 5.78
C ILE A 27 7.83 -6.00 7.08
N VAL A 28 7.25 -5.01 7.74
CA VAL A 28 7.73 -4.44 8.99
C VAL A 28 6.69 -4.72 10.07
N SER A 29 7.07 -5.48 11.09
CA SER A 29 6.25 -5.68 12.29
C SER A 29 6.40 -4.45 13.20
N GLN A 30 5.34 -3.67 13.33
CA GLN A 30 5.33 -2.47 14.18
C GLN A 30 4.45 -2.68 15.41
N LEU A 31 4.87 -2.08 16.51
CA LEU A 31 4.04 -2.02 17.71
C LEU A 31 2.95 -0.97 17.50
N SER A 32 1.75 -1.41 17.15
CA SER A 32 0.67 -0.52 16.75
C SER A 32 0.02 0.15 17.95
N ARG A 33 -0.16 -0.57 19.07
CA ARG A 33 -0.73 -0.02 20.32
C ARG A 33 -0.27 -0.75 21.57
N THR A 34 -0.05 0.03 22.63
CA THR A 34 0.00 -0.44 24.02
C THR A 34 -1.27 0.02 24.73
N SER A 35 -2.12 -0.90 25.18
CA SER A 35 -3.22 -0.56 26.08
C SER A 35 -2.91 -1.08 27.48
N ALA A 36 -3.09 -0.21 28.46
CA ALA A 36 -2.95 -0.53 29.87
C ALA A 36 -4.36 -0.63 30.45
N CYS A 37 -4.78 -1.83 30.82
CA CYS A 37 -6.08 -2.06 31.46
C CYS A 37 -5.86 -2.45 32.93
N PRO A 38 -6.49 -1.72 33.86
CA PRO A 38 -6.38 -2.05 35.26
C PRO A 38 -7.21 -3.33 35.50
N SER A 39 -6.60 -4.33 36.15
CA SER A 39 -7.21 -5.63 36.44
C SER A 39 -7.24 -5.88 37.95
N SER A 40 -8.37 -6.38 38.46
CA SER A 40 -8.52 -6.79 39.86
C SER A 40 -8.54 -8.32 39.94
N THR A 41 -7.61 -8.90 40.69
CA THR A 41 -7.65 -10.30 41.08
C THR A 41 -8.18 -10.38 42.50
N GLY A 42 -9.39 -10.91 42.67
CA GLY A 42 -10.01 -11.08 43.97
C GLY A 42 -9.51 -12.34 44.69
N ILE A 43 -8.84 -12.18 45.83
CA ILE A 43 -8.90 -13.16 46.91
C ILE A 43 -9.70 -12.50 48.03
N HIS A 44 -10.94 -12.94 48.21
CA HIS A 44 -11.87 -12.43 49.22
C HIS A 44 -11.33 -12.77 50.62
N ASN A 45 -10.62 -11.82 51.27
CA ASN A 45 -10.57 -11.64 52.74
C ASN A 45 -9.51 -10.63 53.26
N LEU A 46 -8.88 -9.79 52.43
CA LEU A 46 -8.08 -8.66 52.92
C LEU A 46 -8.63 -7.34 52.39
N THR A 47 -8.84 -6.36 53.28
CA THR A 47 -9.45 -5.03 53.05
C THR A 47 -8.66 -4.09 52.12
N HIS A 48 -7.62 -4.58 51.44
CA HIS A 48 -6.84 -3.83 50.46
C HIS A 48 -6.91 -4.54 49.11
N GLN A 49 -7.70 -4.00 48.18
CA GLN A 49 -7.69 -4.44 46.79
C GLN A 49 -6.38 -4.01 46.14
N ASN A 50 -5.56 -4.97 45.72
CA ASN A 50 -4.39 -4.70 44.89
C ASN A 50 -4.86 -4.59 43.42
N PHE A 51 -4.69 -3.41 42.83
CA PHE A 51 -4.94 -3.19 41.41
C PHE A 51 -3.67 -3.51 40.62
N ASN A 52 -3.72 -4.53 39.75
CA ASN A 52 -2.60 -4.87 38.87
C ASN A 52 -2.83 -4.25 37.49
N MET A 53 -1.82 -3.60 36.93
CA MET A 53 -1.87 -3.08 35.56
C MET A 53 -1.53 -4.20 34.57
N SER A 54 -2.49 -4.60 33.72
CA SER A 54 -2.21 -5.50 32.61
C SER A 54 -1.87 -4.68 31.38
N ILE A 55 -0.70 -4.94 30.78
CA ILE A 55 -0.27 -4.30 29.53
C ILE A 55 -0.56 -5.25 28.39
N HIS A 56 -1.46 -4.86 27.49
CA HIS A 56 -1.66 -5.54 26.22
C HIS A 56 -0.88 -4.81 25.13
N THR A 57 -0.05 -5.56 24.42
CA THR A 57 0.72 -5.07 23.27
C THR A 57 0.14 -5.67 22.00
N GLN A 58 -0.21 -4.83 21.03
CA GLN A 58 -0.63 -5.29 19.69
C GLN A 58 0.51 -5.04 18.71
N VAL A 59 0.90 -6.10 18.00
CA VAL A 59 1.87 -6.05 16.90
C VAL A 59 1.08 -6.19 15.60
N GLU A 60 1.29 -5.27 14.66
CA GLU A 60 0.72 -5.34 13.32
C GLU A 60 1.84 -5.38 12.28
N ASP A 61 1.69 -6.28 11.30
CA ASP A 61 2.59 -6.37 10.16
C ASP A 61 2.14 -5.39 9.08
N GLN A 62 3.04 -4.49 8.68
CA GLN A 62 2.81 -3.54 7.59
C GLN A 62 3.67 -3.90 6.38
N LEU A 63 3.05 -3.95 5.20
CA LEU A 63 3.75 -4.12 3.92
C LEU A 63 4.04 -2.74 3.31
N ASN A 64 5.32 -2.44 3.08
CA ASN A 64 5.76 -1.28 2.33
C ASN A 64 6.12 -1.69 0.91
N VAL A 65 5.72 -0.90 -0.09
CA VAL A 65 6.02 -1.12 -1.51
C VAL A 65 6.75 0.10 -2.07
N TYR A 66 7.89 -0.11 -2.69
CA TYR A 66 8.74 0.93 -3.26
C TYR A 66 8.60 0.96 -4.77
N LEU A 67 8.22 2.13 -5.29
CA LEU A 67 7.99 2.39 -6.70
C LEU A 67 8.76 3.64 -7.13
N GLU A 68 8.92 3.79 -8.44
CA GLU A 68 9.38 5.03 -9.05
C GLU A 68 8.53 6.23 -8.61
N TYR A 69 9.21 7.33 -8.30
CA TYR A 69 8.57 8.56 -7.91
C TYR A 69 8.11 9.36 -9.14
N ALA A 70 6.79 9.49 -9.31
CA ALA A 70 6.18 10.34 -10.33
C ALA A 70 6.04 11.79 -9.84
N HIS A 71 7.06 12.63 -10.09
CA HIS A 71 7.07 14.03 -9.64
C HIS A 71 5.87 14.85 -10.14
N HIS A 72 5.31 14.51 -11.31
CA HIS A 72 4.17 15.21 -11.91
C HIS A 72 2.82 14.90 -11.23
N GLY A 73 2.78 13.96 -10.29
CA GLY A 73 1.56 13.54 -9.62
C GLY A 73 0.60 12.78 -10.52
N SER A 74 -0.67 12.68 -10.11
CA SER A 74 -1.70 11.94 -10.84
C SER A 74 -2.35 12.79 -11.93
N ILE A 75 -2.95 12.11 -12.92
CA ILE A 75 -3.80 12.76 -13.93
C ILE A 75 -4.96 13.51 -13.27
N ASP A 76 -5.54 12.98 -12.18
CA ASP A 76 -6.58 13.66 -11.39
C ASP A 76 -6.08 14.99 -10.82
N LYS A 77 -4.87 15.02 -10.24
CA LYS A 77 -4.24 16.26 -9.77
C LYS A 77 -4.08 17.25 -10.92
N TYR A 78 -3.58 16.79 -12.06
CA TYR A 78 -3.41 17.63 -13.25
C TYR A 78 -4.75 18.23 -13.75
N ILE A 79 -5.82 17.43 -13.78
CA ILE A 79 -7.16 17.89 -14.18
C ILE A 79 -7.69 18.96 -13.22
N LYS A 80 -7.55 18.73 -11.91
CA LYS A 80 -7.99 19.68 -10.88
C LYS A 80 -7.25 21.02 -10.97
N GLU A 81 -5.93 20.98 -11.20
CA GLU A 81 -5.11 22.19 -11.36
C GLU A 81 -5.44 22.99 -12.62
N ARG A 82 -6.01 22.36 -13.65
CA ARG A 82 -6.44 23.01 -14.91
C ARG A 82 -7.94 23.26 -15.00
N LEU A 83 -8.63 23.35 -13.86
CA LEU A 83 -10.07 23.66 -13.77
C LEU A 83 -10.94 22.69 -14.60
N GLY A 84 -10.52 21.43 -14.72
CA GLY A 84 -11.25 20.41 -15.49
C GLY A 84 -11.06 20.49 -17.01
N THR A 85 -10.25 21.42 -17.52
CA THR A 85 -10.05 21.58 -18.97
C THR A 85 -8.81 20.82 -19.45
N LEU A 86 -9.01 19.95 -20.46
CA LEU A 86 -7.94 19.25 -21.16
C LEU A 86 -8.05 19.54 -22.65
N THR A 87 -6.93 19.89 -23.29
CA THR A 87 -6.91 20.01 -24.75
C THR A 87 -6.92 18.62 -25.38
N GLU A 88 -7.42 18.52 -26.62
CA GLU A 88 -7.40 17.26 -27.37
C GLU A 88 -5.99 16.64 -27.42
N SER A 89 -4.97 17.47 -27.61
CA SER A 89 -3.57 17.04 -27.62
C SER A 89 -3.17 16.37 -26.30
N VAL A 90 -3.52 16.96 -25.16
CA VAL A 90 -3.22 16.39 -23.84
C VAL A 90 -3.98 15.08 -23.61
N VAL A 91 -5.27 15.04 -23.96
CA VAL A 91 -6.07 13.80 -23.88
C VAL A 91 -5.43 12.70 -24.72
N ARG A 92 -5.07 13.01 -25.97
CA ARG A 92 -4.43 12.06 -26.90
C ARG A 92 -3.12 11.50 -26.32
N THR A 93 -2.28 12.36 -25.74
CA THR A 93 -1.02 11.92 -25.10
C THR A 93 -1.28 10.97 -23.94
N PHE A 94 -2.17 11.34 -23.00
CA PHE A 94 -2.48 10.46 -21.88
C PHE A 94 -3.10 9.13 -22.34
N THR A 95 -4.01 9.17 -23.31
CA THR A 95 -4.58 7.94 -23.88
C THR A 95 -3.49 7.07 -24.49
N TYR A 96 -2.55 7.65 -25.26
CA TYR A 96 -1.45 6.91 -25.85
C TYR A 96 -0.56 6.25 -24.78
N ASP A 97 -0.15 7.01 -23.77
CA ASP A 97 0.69 6.51 -22.67
C ASP A 97 0.01 5.40 -21.87
N ILE A 98 -1.29 5.56 -21.58
CA ILE A 98 -2.08 4.53 -20.88
C ILE A 98 -2.18 3.27 -21.74
N VAL A 99 -2.56 3.41 -23.01
CA VAL A 99 -2.77 2.25 -23.90
C VAL A 99 -1.47 1.50 -24.16
N THR A 100 -0.35 2.20 -24.36
CA THR A 100 0.96 1.56 -24.54
C THR A 100 1.41 0.84 -23.27
N GLY A 101 1.21 1.45 -22.09
CA GLY A 101 1.41 0.77 -20.81
C GLY A 101 0.58 -0.50 -20.68
N LEU A 102 -0.73 -0.43 -20.92
CA LEU A 102 -1.64 -1.59 -20.84
C LEU A 102 -1.27 -2.70 -21.84
N ALA A 103 -0.85 -2.34 -23.06
CA ALA A 103 -0.38 -3.32 -24.04
C ALA A 103 0.85 -4.09 -23.53
N SER A 104 1.78 -3.41 -22.86
CA SER A 104 2.94 -4.07 -22.25
C SER A 104 2.57 -4.99 -21.09
N LEU A 105 1.53 -4.64 -20.30
CA LEU A 105 1.00 -5.52 -19.27
C LEU A 105 0.43 -6.79 -19.88
N HIS A 106 -0.35 -6.69 -20.96
CA HIS A 106 -0.92 -7.88 -21.61
C HIS A 106 0.17 -8.86 -22.05
N VAL A 107 1.28 -8.40 -22.61
CA VAL A 107 2.39 -9.28 -23.01
C VAL A 107 2.99 -10.02 -21.82
N ASN A 108 3.18 -9.33 -20.69
CA ASN A 108 3.80 -9.89 -19.49
C ASN A 108 2.84 -10.75 -18.66
N ASN A 109 1.54 -10.42 -18.65
CA ASN A 109 0.49 -11.15 -17.93
C ASN A 109 -0.10 -12.31 -18.74
N SER A 110 0.14 -12.39 -20.06
CA SER A 110 -0.35 -13.51 -20.90
C SER A 110 0.21 -14.88 -20.50
N ILE A 111 1.19 -14.92 -19.60
CA ILE A 111 1.81 -16.16 -19.11
C ILE A 111 0.97 -16.80 -17.97
N HIS A 112 -0.02 -16.11 -17.41
CA HIS A 112 -0.78 -16.59 -16.25
C HIS A 112 -2.27 -16.19 -16.23
N GLY A 113 -2.97 -16.49 -17.33
CA GLY A 113 -4.45 -16.54 -17.38
C GLY A 113 -4.96 -17.97 -17.22
#